data_AF-A0A4U8SNK9-F1
#
_entry.id   AF-A0A4U8SNK9-F1
#
_cell.length_a   1.000
_cell.length_b   1.000
_cell.length_c   1.000
_cell.angle_alpha   90.00
_cell.angle_beta   90.00
_cell.angle_gamma   90.00
#
_symmetry.space_group_name_H-M   'P 1'
#
loop_
_entity.id
_entity.type
_entity.pdbx_description
1 polymer ?
#
loop_
_entity_poly.entity_id
_entity_poly.type
_entity_poly.pdbx_seq_one_letter_code
_entity_poly.pdbx_strand_id
1 'polypeptide(L)' 'MFAWFLMLLQLLFIGLKLADKIQWSWWLVLMPTFIYLFFYLFLFTLVGGFLLGLGLSLSAL' A
#
# COMPACT_ATOMS: atom_id res chain seq x y z
N MET A 1 -8.14 4.70 -9.61
CA MET A 1 -8.53 3.37 -10.14
C MET A 1 -7.88 2.22 -9.38
N PHE A 2 -6.55 2.22 -9.21
CA PHE A 2 -5.81 1.15 -8.52
C PHE A 2 -6.20 0.93 -7.04
N ALA A 3 -6.42 2.00 -6.26
CA ALA A 3 -6.83 1.88 -4.85
C ALA A 3 -8.20 1.18 -4.69
N TRP A 4 -9.17 1.53 -5.54
CA TRP A 4 -10.49 0.88 -5.58
C TRP A 4 -10.37 -0.60 -5.92
N PHE A 5 -9.49 -0.95 -6.86
CA PHE A 5 -9.21 -2.35 -7.20
C PHE A 5 -8.65 -3.12 -6.00
N LEU A 6 -7.64 -2.59 -5.31
CA LEU A 6 -7.08 -3.24 -4.11
C LEU A 6 -8.10 -3.36 -2.98
N MET A 7 -8.96 -2.35 -2.79
CA MET A 7 -10.03 -2.39 -1.79
C MET A 7 -11.05 -3.50 -2.09
N LEU A 8 -11.51 -3.59 -3.34
CA LEU A 8 -12.45 -4.65 -3.75
C LEU A 8 -11.81 -6.03 -3.64
N LEU A 9 -10.54 -6.17 -4.01
CA LEU A 9 -9.79 -7.41 -3.86
C LEU A 9 -9.63 -7.81 -2.38
N GLN A 10 -9.38 -6.84 -1.50
CA GLN A 10 -9.30 -7.06 -0.05
C GLN A 10 -10.64 -7.58 0.51
N LEU A 11 -11.75 -6.95 0.12
CA LEU A 11 -13.10 -7.38 0.50
C LEU A 11 -13.40 -8.80 -0.01
N LEU A 12 -13.02 -9.11 -1.25
CA LEU A 12 -13.19 -10.44 -1.83
C LEU A 12 -12.43 -11.51 -1.05
N PHE A 13 -11.13 -11.29 -0.76
CA PHE A 13 -10.32 -12.27 -0.04
C PHE A 13 -10.79 -12.47 1.40
N ILE A 14 -11.16 -11.38 2.10
CA ILE A 14 -11.74 -11.49 3.44
C ILE A 14 -13.06 -12.27 3.38
N GLY A 15 -13.95 -11.93 2.45
CA GLY A 15 -15.23 -12.63 2.30
C GLY A 15 -15.05 -14.13 2.03
N LEU A 16 -14.15 -14.50 1.12
CA LEU A 16 -13.84 -15.91 0.83
C LEU A 16 -13.21 -16.63 2.03
N LYS A 17 -12.37 -15.95 2.81
CA LYS A 17 -11.76 -16.52 4.02
C LYS A 17 -12.79 -16.77 5.11
N LEU A 18 -13.69 -15.82 5.34
CA LEU A 18 -14.77 -15.92 6.31
C LEU A 18 -15.83 -16.95 5.91
N ALA A 19 -16.00 -17.19 4.61
CA ALA A 19 -16.90 -18.21 4.06
C ALA A 19 -16.23 -19.60 3.94
N ASP A 20 -15.04 -19.79 4.52
CA ASP A 20 -14.25 -21.03 4.47
C ASP A 20 -13.97 -21.57 3.05
N LYS A 21 -14.05 -20.70 2.02
CA LYS A 21 -13.76 -21.06 0.62
C LYS A 21 -12.26 -21.12 0.34
N ILE A 22 -11.44 -20.47 1.17
CA ILE A 22 -9.98 -20.49 1.08
C ILE A 22 -9.35 -20.81 2.45
N GLN A 23 -8.36 -21.69 2.44
CA GLN A 23 -7.62 -22.10 3.65
C GLN A 23 -6.32 -21.32 3.85
N TRP A 24 -6.15 -20.20 3.13
CA TRP A 24 -4.96 -19.36 3.20
C TRP A 24 -4.78 -18.72 4.58
N SER A 25 -3.55 -18.37 4.93
CA SER A 25 -3.26 -17.63 6.16
C SER A 25 -3.77 -16.19 6.08
N TRP A 26 -4.05 -15.58 7.22
CA TRP A 26 -4.48 -14.17 7.29
C TRP A 26 -3.47 -13.21 6.67
N TRP A 27 -2.18 -13.55 6.71
CA TRP A 27 -1.12 -12.80 6.05
C TRP A 27 -1.34 -12.68 4.54
N LEU A 28 -1.77 -13.76 3.89
CA LEU A 28 -2.01 -13.77 2.45
C LEU A 28 -3.34 -13.12 2.09
N VAL A 29 -4.37 -13.28 2.95
CA VAL A 29 -5.66 -12.60 2.81
C VAL A 29 -5.53 -11.07 2.90
N LEU A 30 -4.62 -10.57 3.73
CA LEU A 30 -4.35 -9.14 3.93
C LEU A 30 -3.29 -8.56 2.98
N MET A 31 -2.80 -9.34 2.01
CA MET A 31 -1.81 -8.86 1.03
C MET A 31 -2.22 -7.58 0.30
N PRO A 32 -3.46 -7.41 -0.20
CA PRO A 32 -3.86 -6.18 -0.87
C PRO A 32 -3.66 -4.93 0.01
N THR A 33 -3.97 -5.01 1.31
CA THR A 33 -3.68 -3.94 2.27
C THR A 33 -2.18 -3.71 2.46
N PHE A 34 -1.37 -4.76 2.57
CA PHE A 34 0.08 -4.60 2.70
C PHE A 34 0.71 -3.96 1.46
N ILE A 35 0.27 -4.34 0.25
CA ILE A 35 0.70 -3.71 -1.00
C ILE A 35 0.39 -2.21 -0.98
N TYR A 36 -0.84 -1.84 -0.60
CA TYR A 36 -1.24 -0.45 -0.51
C TYR A 36 -0.38 0.34 0.48
N LEU A 37 -0.17 -0.21 1.69
CA LEU A 37 0.64 0.42 2.73
C LEU A 37 2.10 0.58 2.31
N PHE A 38 2.69 -0.46 1.71
CA PHE A 38 4.05 -0.41 1.22
C PHE A 38 4.22 0.68 0.15
N PHE A 39 3.29 0.73 -0.82
CA PHE A 39 3.34 1.73 -1.88
C PHE A 39 3.20 3.15 -1.34
N TYR A 40 2.33 3.34 -0.34
CA TYR A 40 2.19 4.63 0.34
C TYR A 40 3.48 5.06 1.04
N LEU A 41 4.10 4.18 1.84
CA LEU A 41 5.35 4.47 2.55
C LEU A 41 6.52 4.71 1.59
N PHE A 42 6.58 3.94 0.51
CA PHE A 42 7.58 4.12 -0.54
C PHE A 42 7.46 5.51 -1.20
N LEU A 43 6.25 5.90 -1.63
CA LEU A 43 6.02 7.21 -2.23
C LEU A 43 6.26 8.35 -1.24
N PHE A 44 5.83 8.19 0.01
CA PHE A 44 6.08 9.18 1.06
C PHE A 44 7.58 9.42 1.24
N THR A 45 8.36 8.34 1.31
CA THR A 45 9.82 8.43 1.49
C THR A 45 10.49 9.03 0.24
N LEU A 46 10.07 8.60 -0.95
CA LEU A 46 10.64 9.06 -2.22
C LEU A 46 10.35 10.54 -2.45
N VAL A 47 9.08 10.94 -2.34
CA VAL A 47 8.66 12.34 -2.54
C VAL A 47 9.17 13.22 -1.40
N GLY A 48 9.04 12.78 -0.15
CA GLY A 48 9.54 13.51 1.01
C GLY A 48 11.06 13.73 0.94
N GLY A 49 11.83 12.68 0.68
CA GLY A 49 13.28 12.77 0.52
C GLY A 49 13.69 13.67 -0.65
N PHE A 50 12.99 13.57 -1.79
CA PHE A 50 13.23 14.43 -2.94
C PHE A 50 12.97 15.91 -2.62
N LEU A 51 11.84 16.23 -2.01
CA LEU A 51 11.48 17.60 -1.66
C LEU A 51 12.43 18.19 -0.61
N LEU A 52 12.85 17.40 0.38
CA LEU A 52 13.86 17.81 1.35
C LEU A 52 15.20 18.12 0.66
N GLY A 53 15.67 17.24 -0.24
CA GLY A 53 16.88 17.47 -1.01
C GLY A 53 16.82 18.74 -1.86
N LEU A 54 15.70 18.95 -2.56
CA LEU A 54 15.47 20.18 -3.33
C LEU A 54 15.50 21.42 -2.44
N GLY A 55 14.79 21.41 -1.31
CA GLY A 55 14.75 22.53 -0.38
C GLY A 55 16.14 22.92 0.11
N LEU A 56 16.95 21.94 0.49
CA LEU A 56 18.34 22.17 0.90
C LEU A 56 19.18 22.77 -0.23
N SER A 57 19.07 22.25 -1.46
CA SER A 57 19.84 22.77 -2.61
C SER A 57 19.48 24.21 -2.99
N LEU A 58 18.20 24.58 -2.87
CA LEU A 58 17.72 25.93 -3.19
C LEU A 58 18.09 26.94 -2.10
N SER A 59 18.14 26.49 -0.84
CA SER A 59 18.54 27.33 0.30
C SER A 59 20.04 27.67 0.34
N ALA A 60 20.86 26.95 -0.43
CA ALA A 60 22.31 27.14 -0.50
C ALA A 60 22.76 28.10 -1.62
N LEU A 61 21.82 28.61 -2.42
CA LEU A 61 22.00 29.65 -3.47
C LEU A 61 21.70 31.04 -2.91
#